data_AF-A0AA46UYF9-F1
#
_entry.id   AF-A0AA46UYF9-F1
#
_cell.length_a   1.000
_cell.length_b   1.000
_cell.length_c   1.000
_cell.angle_alpha   90.00
_cell.angle_beta   90.00
_cell.angle_gamma   90.00
#
_symmetry.space_group_name_H-M   'P 1'
#
loop_
_entity.id
_entity.type
_entity.pdbx_description
1 polymer ?
#
loop_
_entity_poly.entity_id
_entity_poly.type
_entity_poly.pdbx_seq_one_letter_code
_entity_poly.pdbx_strand_id
1 'polypeptide(L)'
;MTVRLHWFLPTGGDGRTLVDRHAYTDGGVTRSRVTPVSGVRPPDIDYLAQIAKAAEHLGFEAVLTPTGTWCEDAWLTTAALAQHTERLKFLVAFRPGVISPVLAAQMAATYQRVTRGRLLLNVVTGGDGTEQRRFGDHLGHDERYARTDEFLSVVRGAWTGKPYDFDGRHYQVEGGLTALPPDPLPEVFFGGSSPAAGPVAARHADVYLTWGEPPAQVKEKIDWIRGLAEREGRTVRFGIRLHAISRDSSAEAWRTARALLDELDADTVAAAQEALGRSESVGQQRMLALHGGSRDQLEISPNLWAGVGLVRGGAGTALVGSHAEVADRIEEYHALGVDHFILSGYPHLEEAYWFGEGVMPELAARGLFERPGKGGVGGAPLLVAGGR
;
A
#
# COMPACT_ATOMS: atom_id res chain seq x y z
N MET A 1 22.32 -3.10 3.39
CA MET A 1 21.28 -2.11 3.77
C MET A 1 20.27 -2.84 4.62
N THR A 2 19.53 -2.15 5.48
CA THR A 2 18.45 -2.78 6.27
C THR A 2 17.14 -2.68 5.52
N VAL A 3 16.26 -3.66 5.69
CA VAL A 3 14.89 -3.62 5.18
C VAL A 3 14.04 -2.62 5.97
N ARG A 4 13.07 -2.02 5.29
CA ARG A 4 12.05 -1.14 5.85
C ARG A 4 10.71 -1.87 5.83
N LEU A 5 10.21 -2.14 7.03
CA LEU A 5 8.99 -2.94 7.21
C LEU A 5 7.81 -1.99 7.42
N HIS A 6 6.75 -2.19 6.64
CA HIS A 6 5.51 -1.46 6.75
C HIS A 6 4.36 -2.43 6.98
N TRP A 7 3.33 -1.97 7.67
CA TRP A 7 2.10 -2.74 7.88
C TRP A 7 0.94 -2.17 7.06
N PHE A 8 -0.28 -2.63 7.31
CA PHE A 8 -1.48 -2.20 6.60
C PHE A 8 -2.58 -1.82 7.57
N LEU A 9 -3.29 -0.74 7.25
CA LEU A 9 -4.43 -0.25 8.02
C LEU A 9 -5.74 -0.64 7.32
N PRO A 10 -6.57 -1.52 7.91
CA PRO A 10 -7.74 -2.09 7.25
C PRO A 10 -8.98 -1.18 7.31
N THR A 11 -8.96 -0.05 6.62
CA THR A 11 -10.07 0.93 6.62
C THR A 11 -11.35 0.47 5.89
N GLY A 12 -11.36 -0.72 5.30
CA GLY A 12 -12.56 -1.37 4.74
C GLY A 12 -13.20 -2.40 5.67
N GLY A 13 -12.66 -2.55 6.89
CA GLY A 13 -13.00 -3.62 7.82
C GLY A 13 -11.92 -4.70 7.88
N ASP A 14 -11.93 -5.41 9.01
CA ASP A 14 -10.98 -6.48 9.33
C ASP A 14 -11.73 -7.69 9.90
N GLY A 15 -11.05 -8.81 10.05
CA GLY A 15 -11.69 -10.01 10.56
C GLY A 15 -10.77 -11.23 10.50
N ARG A 16 -11.36 -12.40 10.74
CA ARG A 16 -10.64 -13.67 10.76
C ARG A 16 -10.71 -14.41 9.43
N THR A 17 -11.64 -14.01 8.56
CA THR A 17 -11.87 -14.64 7.26
C THR A 17 -11.30 -13.77 6.13
N LEU A 18 -11.12 -14.36 4.95
CA LEU A 18 -10.73 -13.60 3.74
C LEU A 18 -11.87 -12.73 3.19
N VAL A 19 -13.13 -13.00 3.57
CA VAL A 19 -14.34 -12.35 3.03
C VAL A 19 -14.74 -11.10 3.82
N ASP A 20 -14.27 -10.95 5.06
CA ASP A 20 -14.67 -9.88 5.99
C ASP A 20 -14.30 -8.46 5.50
N ARG A 21 -13.45 -8.34 4.48
CA ARG A 21 -12.82 -7.10 3.98
C ARG A 21 -13.77 -6.08 3.31
N HIS A 22 -15.05 -6.39 3.13
CA HIS A 22 -16.03 -5.47 2.54
C HIS A 22 -17.38 -5.48 3.28
N ALA A 23 -17.43 -6.10 4.47
CA ALA A 23 -18.67 -6.22 5.24
C ALA A 23 -19.22 -4.87 5.73
N TYR A 24 -18.43 -3.80 5.63
CA TYR A 24 -18.80 -2.46 6.10
C TYR A 24 -19.56 -1.61 5.06
N THR A 25 -19.58 -1.96 3.77
CA THR A 25 -20.32 -1.20 2.75
C THR A 25 -21.27 -2.08 1.96
N ASP A 26 -22.58 -1.79 2.03
CA ASP A 26 -23.63 -2.32 1.14
C ASP A 26 -23.46 -1.72 -0.26
N GLY A 27 -22.41 -2.11 -1.00
CA GLY A 27 -22.04 -1.56 -2.32
C GLY A 27 -23.03 -1.87 -3.45
N GLY A 28 -24.34 -1.74 -3.22
CA GLY A 28 -25.39 -2.23 -4.11
C GLY A 28 -25.54 -3.75 -4.10
N VAL A 29 -24.69 -4.46 -3.35
CA VAL A 29 -24.95 -5.84 -2.96
C VAL A 29 -25.96 -5.75 -1.84
N THR A 30 -27.23 -6.04 -2.15
CA THR A 30 -28.26 -6.33 -1.15
C THR A 30 -27.61 -7.12 -0.02
N ARG A 31 -27.78 -6.70 1.24
CA ARG A 31 -27.56 -7.59 2.39
C ARG A 31 -28.36 -8.85 2.12
N SER A 32 -27.71 -9.83 1.51
CA SER A 32 -28.17 -11.17 1.59
C SER A 32 -28.23 -11.41 3.08
N ARG A 33 -29.44 -11.63 3.61
CA ARG A 33 -29.68 -12.13 4.96
C ARG A 33 -29.09 -13.53 5.15
N VAL A 34 -28.04 -13.88 4.42
CA VAL A 34 -27.34 -15.14 4.51
C VAL A 34 -26.05 -14.85 5.27
N THR A 35 -26.16 -15.15 6.57
CA THR A 35 -25.10 -15.24 7.58
C THR A 35 -24.57 -13.92 8.14
N PRO A 36 -24.82 -13.59 9.43
CA PRO A 36 -23.94 -12.69 10.14
C PRO A 36 -22.55 -13.32 10.10
N VAL A 37 -21.61 -12.70 9.39
CA VAL A 37 -20.24 -13.19 9.43
C VAL A 37 -19.70 -12.86 10.82
N SER A 38 -19.70 -13.86 11.70
CA SER A 38 -19.25 -13.68 13.08
C SER A 38 -17.76 -13.36 13.07
N GLY A 39 -17.35 -12.23 13.66
CA GLY A 39 -15.94 -11.89 13.81
C GLY A 39 -15.43 -10.73 12.94
N VAL A 40 -16.30 -10.10 12.13
CA VAL A 40 -15.98 -8.83 11.46
C VAL A 40 -15.71 -7.74 12.50
N ARG A 41 -14.63 -6.99 12.29
CA ARG A 41 -14.26 -5.81 13.07
C ARG A 41 -14.45 -4.57 12.19
N PRO A 42 -15.36 -3.65 12.56
CA PRO A 42 -15.54 -2.43 11.81
C PRO A 42 -14.25 -1.58 11.87
N PRO A 43 -13.98 -0.77 10.84
CA PRO A 43 -12.82 0.11 10.80
C PRO A 43 -13.04 1.37 11.67
N ASP A 44 -13.53 1.19 12.90
CA ASP A 44 -13.70 2.31 13.82
C ASP A 44 -12.35 2.86 14.28
N ILE A 45 -12.33 4.14 14.66
CA ILE A 45 -11.08 4.85 14.96
C ILE A 45 -10.33 4.22 16.14
N ASP A 46 -11.03 3.64 17.12
CA ASP A 46 -10.42 3.04 18.31
C ASP A 46 -9.73 1.72 17.96
N TYR A 47 -10.36 0.89 17.10
CA TYR A 47 -9.76 -0.32 16.58
C TYR A 47 -8.55 -0.03 15.69
N LEU A 48 -8.69 0.94 14.77
CA LEU A 48 -7.58 1.35 13.91
C LEU A 48 -6.41 1.95 14.72
N ALA A 49 -6.69 2.64 15.82
CA ALA A 49 -5.66 3.13 16.75
C ALA A 49 -4.91 1.99 17.46
N GLN A 50 -5.55 0.87 17.77
CA GLN A 50 -4.86 -0.31 18.30
C GLN A 50 -3.84 -0.87 17.30
N ILE A 51 -4.23 -1.00 16.02
CA ILE A 51 -3.34 -1.47 14.95
C ILE A 51 -2.17 -0.50 14.77
N ALA A 52 -2.44 0.80 14.70
CA ALA A 52 -1.40 1.82 14.54
C ALA A 52 -0.39 1.78 15.72
N LYS A 53 -0.87 1.70 16.96
CA LYS A 53 0.01 1.60 18.14
C LYS A 53 0.80 0.30 18.17
N ALA A 54 0.20 -0.82 17.79
CA ALA A 54 0.90 -2.10 17.69
C ALA A 54 2.02 -2.02 16.63
N ALA A 55 1.71 -1.51 15.43
CA ALA A 55 2.69 -1.35 14.37
C ALA A 55 3.87 -0.45 14.81
N GLU A 56 3.57 0.68 15.47
CA GLU A 56 4.60 1.56 16.04
C GLU A 56 5.46 0.87 17.10
N HIS A 57 4.82 0.15 18.01
CA HIS A 57 5.50 -0.51 19.13
C HIS A 57 6.47 -1.60 18.65
N LEU A 58 6.04 -2.37 17.65
CA LEU A 58 6.83 -3.47 17.08
C LEU A 58 7.98 -2.98 16.19
N GLY A 59 7.93 -1.71 15.75
CA GLY A 59 9.00 -1.07 14.98
C GLY A 59 8.77 -1.02 13.47
N PHE A 60 7.52 -1.17 13.01
CA PHE A 60 7.18 -0.87 11.62
C PHE A 60 7.38 0.63 11.32
N GLU A 61 7.91 0.96 10.14
CA GLU A 61 8.16 2.35 9.74
C GLU A 61 6.87 3.08 9.37
N ALA A 62 5.95 2.40 8.67
CA ALA A 62 4.70 3.01 8.23
C ALA A 62 3.54 2.02 8.15
N VAL A 63 2.32 2.54 8.02
CA VAL A 63 1.12 1.77 7.64
C VAL A 63 0.57 2.23 6.30
N LEU A 64 0.43 1.30 5.34
CA LEU A 64 -0.30 1.55 4.09
C LEU A 64 -1.79 1.66 4.40
N THR A 65 -2.41 2.76 4.01
CA THR A 65 -3.85 2.98 4.13
C THR A 65 -4.49 3.00 2.74
N PRO A 66 -5.46 2.10 2.46
CA PRO A 66 -6.00 1.92 1.11
C PRO A 66 -6.93 3.07 0.70
N THR A 67 -7.39 3.03 -0.53
CA THR A 67 -8.45 3.90 -1.04
C THR A 67 -9.46 3.10 -1.84
N GLY A 68 -10.69 3.62 -1.89
CA GLY A 68 -11.78 3.15 -2.74
C GLY A 68 -13.12 3.51 -2.10
N THR A 69 -14.22 3.35 -2.82
CA THR A 69 -15.57 3.65 -2.27
C THR A 69 -16.04 2.62 -1.23
N TRP A 70 -15.24 1.59 -0.95
CA TRP A 70 -15.52 0.49 -0.03
C TRP A 70 -14.78 0.60 1.30
N CYS A 71 -13.99 1.66 1.50
CA CYS A 71 -13.23 1.91 2.72
C CYS A 71 -13.32 3.39 3.13
N GLU A 72 -13.00 3.67 4.39
CA GLU A 72 -12.89 5.05 4.89
C GLU A 72 -11.76 5.82 4.19
N ASP A 73 -11.92 7.15 4.11
CA ASP A 73 -10.94 8.02 3.47
C ASP A 73 -9.58 7.97 4.19
N ALA A 74 -8.52 7.72 3.43
CA ALA A 74 -7.18 7.52 3.97
C ALA A 74 -6.60 8.79 4.61
N TRP A 75 -6.88 9.98 4.05
CA TRP A 75 -6.33 11.23 4.53
C TRP A 75 -6.93 11.61 5.88
N LEU A 76 -8.25 11.58 5.99
CA LEU A 76 -8.97 11.90 7.22
C LEU A 76 -8.69 10.88 8.32
N THR A 77 -8.76 9.59 7.99
CA THR A 77 -8.52 8.51 8.95
C THR A 77 -7.11 8.61 9.53
N THR A 78 -6.09 8.76 8.70
CA THR A 78 -4.70 8.80 9.18
C THR A 78 -4.36 10.12 9.87
N ALA A 79 -4.97 11.25 9.48
CA ALA A 79 -4.82 12.50 10.21
C ALA A 79 -5.37 12.41 11.64
N ALA A 80 -6.50 11.72 11.84
CA ALA A 80 -7.03 11.42 13.18
C ALA A 80 -6.09 10.48 13.94
N LEU A 81 -5.63 9.39 13.31
CA LEU A 81 -4.73 8.41 13.93
C LEU A 81 -3.34 8.96 14.26
N ALA A 82 -2.87 9.98 13.56
CA ALA A 82 -1.57 10.58 13.81
C ALA A 82 -1.44 11.16 15.23
N GLN A 83 -2.56 11.45 15.92
CA GLN A 83 -2.55 11.89 17.32
C GLN A 83 -2.30 10.75 18.32
N HIS A 84 -2.40 9.50 17.87
CA HIS A 84 -2.26 8.31 18.71
C HIS A 84 -0.89 7.62 18.59
N THR A 85 -0.01 8.13 17.73
CA THR A 85 1.33 7.60 17.47
C THR A 85 2.36 8.74 17.38
N GLU A 86 3.62 8.44 17.68
CA GLU A 86 4.69 9.45 17.77
C GLU A 86 5.67 9.43 16.58
N ARG A 87 5.95 8.24 16.05
CA ARG A 87 7.00 7.91 15.07
C ARG A 87 6.44 7.25 13.82
N LEU A 88 5.36 6.48 13.94
CA LEU A 88 4.77 5.74 12.83
C LEU A 88 4.38 6.69 11.69
N LYS A 89 4.88 6.40 10.49
CA LYS A 89 4.49 7.11 9.28
C LYS A 89 3.19 6.55 8.70
N PHE A 90 2.52 7.34 7.89
CA PHE A 90 1.31 6.94 7.18
C PHE A 90 1.58 6.97 5.69
N LEU A 91 1.50 5.81 5.05
CA LEU A 91 1.57 5.68 3.60
C LEU A 91 0.15 5.83 3.05
N VAL A 92 -0.22 7.07 2.76
CA VAL A 92 -1.58 7.49 2.46
C VAL A 92 -1.82 7.40 0.95
N ALA A 93 -2.92 6.77 0.56
CA ALA A 93 -3.31 6.71 -0.84
C ALA A 93 -3.54 8.12 -1.43
N PHE A 94 -2.89 8.39 -2.56
CA PHE A 94 -2.87 9.68 -3.24
C PHE A 94 -3.42 9.51 -4.64
N ARG A 95 -4.53 10.20 -4.97
CA ARG A 95 -5.31 9.93 -6.18
C ARG A 95 -5.28 11.09 -7.16
N PRO A 96 -4.45 11.04 -8.20
CA PRO A 96 -4.50 11.99 -9.31
C PRO A 96 -5.86 11.98 -10.00
N GLY A 97 -6.43 13.17 -10.22
CA GLY A 97 -7.67 13.35 -10.99
C GLY A 97 -8.96 13.48 -10.20
N VAL A 98 -8.97 13.15 -8.90
CA VAL A 98 -10.16 13.36 -8.05
C VAL A 98 -10.11 14.68 -7.27
N ILE A 99 -8.92 15.28 -7.15
CA ILE A 99 -8.68 16.58 -6.52
C ILE A 99 -7.74 17.43 -7.38
N SER A 100 -7.78 18.75 -7.18
CA SER A 100 -6.82 19.66 -7.81
C SER A 100 -5.39 19.37 -7.32
N PRO A 101 -4.36 19.36 -8.20
CA PRO A 101 -2.97 19.11 -7.81
C PRO A 101 -2.42 20.17 -6.85
N VAL A 102 -2.85 21.43 -6.94
CA VAL A 102 -2.39 22.48 -6.01
C VAL A 102 -3.00 22.27 -4.62
N LEU A 103 -4.29 21.91 -4.54
CA LEU A 103 -4.92 21.55 -3.26
C LEU A 103 -4.26 20.30 -2.67
N ALA A 104 -3.96 19.31 -3.50
CA ALA A 104 -3.26 18.10 -3.11
C ALA A 104 -1.87 18.40 -2.51
N ALA A 105 -1.11 19.29 -3.15
CA ALA A 105 0.17 19.77 -2.64
C ALA A 105 0.02 20.48 -1.28
N GLN A 106 -1.01 21.32 -1.12
CA GLN A 106 -1.30 22.00 0.14
C GLN A 106 -1.71 21.04 1.26
N MET A 107 -2.52 20.02 0.96
CA MET A 107 -2.93 18.98 1.90
C MET A 107 -1.71 18.21 2.40
N ALA A 108 -0.84 17.75 1.49
CA ALA A 108 0.38 17.05 1.84
C ALA A 108 1.33 17.92 2.68
N ALA A 109 1.52 19.18 2.31
CA ALA A 109 2.34 20.13 3.07
C ALA A 109 1.82 20.33 4.50
N THR A 110 0.50 20.48 4.63
CA THR A 110 -0.15 20.63 5.95
C THR A 110 -0.01 19.37 6.79
N TYR A 111 -0.29 18.20 6.20
CA TYR A 111 -0.18 16.92 6.87
C TYR A 111 1.25 16.69 7.35
N GLN A 112 2.24 16.97 6.52
CA GLN A 112 3.65 16.78 6.86
C GLN A 112 4.04 17.59 8.10
N ARG A 113 3.59 18.85 8.20
CA ARG A 113 3.84 19.68 9.38
C ARG A 113 3.09 19.18 10.62
N VAL A 114 1.79 18.91 10.48
CA VAL A 114 0.93 18.47 11.61
C VAL A 114 1.44 17.16 12.21
N THR A 115 1.95 16.27 11.37
CA THR A 115 2.45 14.97 11.80
C THR A 115 3.95 14.95 12.07
N ARG A 116 4.67 16.08 11.90
CA ARG A 116 6.13 16.21 12.08
C ARG A 116 6.94 15.26 11.19
N GLY A 117 6.62 15.25 9.90
CA GLY A 117 7.41 14.54 8.90
C GLY A 117 6.95 13.12 8.60
N ARG A 118 5.70 12.76 8.94
CA ARG A 118 5.23 11.36 8.96
C ARG A 118 4.29 10.98 7.80
N LEU A 119 4.21 11.79 6.74
CA LEU A 119 3.49 11.44 5.51
C LEU A 119 4.41 10.72 4.52
N LEU A 120 3.92 9.60 3.98
CA LEU A 120 4.37 9.00 2.73
C LEU A 120 3.17 8.97 1.78
N LEU A 121 3.40 9.15 0.48
CA LEU A 121 2.34 9.21 -0.52
C LEU A 121 2.34 7.94 -1.37
N ASN A 122 1.24 7.21 -1.43
CA ASN A 122 1.07 6.06 -2.33
C ASN A 122 0.17 6.45 -3.51
N VAL A 123 0.75 6.69 -4.67
CA VAL A 123 0.01 7.13 -5.86
C VAL A 123 -0.85 6.01 -6.42
N VAL A 124 -2.15 6.30 -6.59
CA VAL A 124 -3.15 5.39 -7.15
C VAL A 124 -3.86 6.08 -8.32
N THR A 125 -3.44 5.76 -9.54
CA THR A 125 -3.95 6.33 -10.80
C THR A 125 -5.40 5.91 -11.14
N GLY A 126 -5.87 4.78 -10.59
CA GLY A 126 -7.22 4.24 -10.84
C GLY A 126 -7.22 3.06 -11.82
N GLY A 127 -7.28 1.84 -11.28
CA GLY A 127 -7.21 0.60 -12.04
C GLY A 127 -8.56 -0.05 -12.39
N ASP A 128 -9.67 0.47 -11.86
CA ASP A 128 -11.03 -0.01 -12.12
C ASP A 128 -11.87 1.11 -12.73
N GLY A 129 -12.25 0.98 -13.99
CA GLY A 129 -13.09 1.95 -14.68
C GLY A 129 -14.46 2.14 -14.01
N THR A 130 -15.01 1.12 -13.34
CA THR A 130 -16.28 1.23 -12.62
C THR A 130 -16.14 2.15 -11.42
N GLU A 131 -15.12 1.95 -10.60
CA GLU A 131 -14.82 2.85 -9.50
C GLU A 131 -14.49 4.27 -10.00
N GLN A 132 -13.68 4.43 -11.05
CA GLN A 132 -13.35 5.76 -11.59
C GLN A 132 -14.61 6.53 -11.98
N ARG A 133 -15.58 5.87 -12.62
CA ARG A 133 -16.88 6.48 -12.97
C ARG A 133 -17.72 6.89 -11.76
N ARG A 134 -17.57 6.25 -10.58
CA ARG A 134 -18.24 6.69 -9.34
C ARG A 134 -17.75 8.07 -8.89
N PHE A 135 -16.50 8.41 -9.22
CA PHE A 135 -15.90 9.73 -8.96
C PHE A 135 -16.09 10.70 -10.15
N GLY A 136 -16.87 10.33 -11.16
CA GLY A 136 -17.09 11.14 -12.36
C GLY A 136 -15.89 11.18 -13.32
N ASP A 137 -14.92 10.27 -13.16
CA ASP A 137 -13.76 10.18 -14.05
C ASP A 137 -14.01 9.17 -15.17
N HIS A 138 -13.93 9.65 -16.42
CA HIS A 138 -14.23 8.88 -17.63
C HIS A 138 -13.00 8.65 -18.53
N LEU A 139 -11.81 9.04 -18.08
CA LEU A 139 -10.59 8.83 -18.87
C LEU A 139 -10.25 7.34 -19.06
N GLY A 140 -9.71 7.03 -20.24
CA GLY A 140 -9.16 5.71 -20.55
C GLY A 140 -7.88 5.40 -19.76
N HIS A 141 -7.48 4.12 -19.74
CA HIS A 141 -6.35 3.63 -18.93
C HIS A 141 -5.07 4.48 -19.07
N ASP A 142 -4.57 4.66 -20.30
CA ASP A 142 -3.32 5.38 -20.56
C ASP A 142 -3.44 6.88 -20.28
N GLU A 143 -4.60 7.48 -20.56
CA GLU A 143 -4.86 8.89 -20.29
C GLU A 143 -4.88 9.19 -18.78
N ARG A 144 -5.28 8.22 -17.94
CA ARG A 144 -5.17 8.37 -16.49
C ARG A 144 -3.70 8.46 -16.04
N TYR A 145 -2.79 7.72 -16.68
CA TYR A 145 -1.35 7.83 -16.41
C TYR A 145 -0.76 9.14 -16.94
N ALA A 146 -1.16 9.60 -18.13
CA ALA A 146 -0.77 10.91 -18.63
C ALA A 146 -1.21 12.05 -17.69
N ARG A 147 -2.45 12.02 -17.19
CA ARG A 147 -2.92 12.94 -16.15
C ARG A 147 -2.12 12.82 -14.85
N THR A 148 -1.77 11.61 -14.45
CA THR A 148 -0.98 11.38 -13.24
C THR A 148 0.41 12.03 -13.33
N ASP A 149 1.04 11.95 -14.50
CA ASP A 149 2.33 12.59 -14.76
C ASP A 149 2.27 14.11 -14.59
N GLU A 150 1.28 14.76 -15.20
CA GLU A 150 1.07 16.20 -15.05
C GLU A 150 0.73 16.57 -13.60
N PHE A 151 -0.13 15.79 -12.95
CA PHE A 151 -0.53 16.00 -11.56
C PHE A 151 0.69 16.00 -10.62
N LEU A 152 1.57 15.01 -10.73
CA LEU A 152 2.77 14.91 -9.90
C LEU A 152 3.79 16.02 -10.21
N SER A 153 3.88 16.43 -11.48
CA SER A 153 4.70 17.57 -11.89
C SER A 153 4.24 18.86 -11.20
N VAL A 154 2.93 19.14 -11.21
CA VAL A 154 2.34 20.30 -10.53
C VAL A 154 2.54 20.22 -9.02
N VAL A 155 2.33 19.05 -8.42
CA VAL A 155 2.52 18.87 -6.96
C VAL A 155 3.96 19.18 -6.54
N ARG A 156 4.95 18.63 -7.25
CA ARG A 156 6.38 18.91 -6.98
C ARG A 156 6.72 20.38 -7.25
N GLY A 157 6.17 20.98 -8.30
CA GLY A 157 6.32 22.39 -8.62
C GLY A 157 5.81 23.31 -7.51
N ALA A 158 4.62 23.03 -6.98
CA ALA A 158 4.01 23.81 -5.88
C ALA A 158 4.76 23.68 -4.54
N TRP A 159 5.61 22.65 -4.38
CA TRP A 159 6.52 22.49 -3.23
C TRP A 159 7.88 23.16 -3.40
N THR A 160 8.14 23.88 -4.50
CA THR A 160 9.40 24.63 -4.68
C THR A 160 9.48 25.89 -3.80
N GLY A 161 8.36 26.31 -3.19
CA GLY A 161 8.26 27.55 -2.40
C GLY A 161 8.15 28.82 -3.24
N LYS A 162 7.99 28.69 -4.57
CA LYS A 162 7.76 29.80 -5.50
C LYS A 162 6.47 29.52 -6.30
N PRO A 163 5.78 30.57 -6.80
CA PRO A 163 4.66 30.38 -7.71
C PRO A 163 5.09 29.51 -8.89
N TYR A 164 4.29 28.48 -9.19
CA TYR A 164 4.57 27.51 -10.24
C TYR A 164 3.46 27.56 -11.30
N ASP A 165 3.86 27.90 -12.52
CA ASP A 165 3.01 27.85 -13.69
C ASP A 165 3.14 26.49 -14.39
N PHE A 166 2.02 25.95 -14.87
CA PHE A 166 1.98 24.70 -15.62
C PHE A 166 0.91 24.79 -16.69
N ASP A 167 1.25 24.43 -17.92
CA ASP A 167 0.32 24.39 -19.06
C ASP A 167 0.44 23.03 -19.74
N GLY A 168 -0.43 22.10 -19.32
CA GLY A 168 -0.49 20.74 -19.81
C GLY A 168 -1.86 20.39 -20.38
N ARG A 169 -2.00 19.15 -20.86
CA ARG A 169 -3.25 18.68 -21.47
C ARG A 169 -4.37 18.54 -20.44
N HIS A 170 -4.05 18.16 -19.22
CA HIS A 170 -5.01 17.88 -18.16
C HIS A 170 -5.09 18.98 -17.10
N TYR A 171 -4.00 19.72 -16.89
CA TYR A 171 -3.97 20.81 -15.93
C TYR A 171 -3.37 22.08 -16.53
N GLN A 172 -4.04 23.20 -16.26
CA GLN A 172 -3.49 24.54 -16.45
C GLN A 172 -3.49 25.22 -15.07
N VAL A 173 -2.30 25.64 -14.62
CA VAL A 173 -2.09 26.25 -13.31
C VAL A 173 -1.30 27.53 -13.51
N GLU A 174 -1.82 28.61 -12.95
CA GLU A 174 -1.16 29.91 -12.91
C GLU A 174 -0.85 30.25 -11.44
N GLY A 175 0.42 30.44 -11.12
CA GLY A 175 0.89 30.80 -9.80
C GLY A 175 0.60 29.78 -8.70
N GLY A 176 0.58 28.49 -9.02
CA GLY A 176 0.35 27.42 -8.06
C GLY A 176 1.37 27.47 -6.91
N LEU A 177 0.89 27.58 -5.67
CA LEU A 177 1.75 27.81 -4.51
C LEU A 177 1.18 27.17 -3.26
N THR A 178 2.08 26.64 -2.42
CA THR A 178 1.76 26.28 -1.04
C THR A 178 2.36 27.32 -0.09
N ALA A 179 1.63 27.68 0.97
CA ALA A 179 2.09 28.70 1.92
C ALA A 179 3.43 28.33 2.57
N LEU A 180 3.61 27.04 2.86
CA LEU A 180 4.87 26.46 3.33
C LEU A 180 5.06 25.13 2.60
N PRO A 181 6.15 24.94 1.84
CA PRO A 181 6.53 23.63 1.34
C PRO A 181 6.68 22.60 2.47
N PRO A 182 6.43 21.31 2.21
CA PRO A 182 6.69 20.28 3.20
C PRO A 182 8.19 20.15 3.47
N ASP A 183 8.55 20.06 4.74
CA ASP A 183 9.88 19.72 5.21
C ASP A 183 9.78 18.68 6.34
N PRO A 184 10.33 17.45 6.16
CA PRO A 184 10.96 16.94 4.94
C PRO A 184 9.94 16.73 3.82
N LEU A 185 10.39 16.65 2.55
CA LEU A 185 9.52 16.25 1.44
C LEU A 185 8.96 14.84 1.66
N PRO A 186 7.63 14.60 1.47
CA PRO A 186 7.06 13.27 1.54
C PRO A 186 7.63 12.40 0.42
N GLU A 187 8.00 11.16 0.74
CA GLU A 187 8.42 10.18 -0.27
C GLU A 187 7.20 9.73 -1.09
N VAL A 188 7.38 9.64 -2.39
CA VAL A 188 6.34 9.21 -3.34
C VAL A 188 6.56 7.75 -3.71
N PHE A 189 5.65 6.90 -3.25
CA PHE A 189 5.48 5.51 -3.65
C PHE A 189 4.56 5.46 -4.85
N PHE A 190 4.95 4.69 -5.87
CA PHE A 190 4.17 4.53 -7.09
C PHE A 190 4.24 3.08 -7.56
N GLY A 191 3.09 2.48 -7.84
CA GLY A 191 3.01 1.14 -8.42
C GLY A 191 2.38 1.15 -9.81
N GLY A 192 2.51 0.04 -10.52
CA GLY A 192 1.87 -0.15 -11.82
C GLY A 192 2.73 -1.01 -12.74
N SER A 193 2.14 -2.06 -13.30
CA SER A 193 2.84 -3.01 -14.19
C SER A 193 2.51 -2.81 -15.67
N SER A 194 1.77 -1.75 -16.03
CA SER A 194 1.46 -1.44 -17.43
C SER A 194 2.60 -0.64 -18.08
N PRO A 195 2.81 -0.75 -19.41
CA PRO A 195 3.80 0.06 -20.11
C PRO A 195 3.63 1.58 -19.89
N ALA A 196 2.38 2.06 -19.76
CA ALA A 196 2.08 3.46 -19.48
C ALA A 196 2.52 3.91 -18.06
N ALA A 197 2.54 2.99 -17.08
CA ALA A 197 2.95 3.28 -15.71
C ALA A 197 4.47 3.49 -15.58
N GLY A 198 5.27 2.78 -16.39
CA GLY A 198 6.73 2.76 -16.29
C GLY A 198 7.38 4.15 -16.38
N PRO A 199 7.13 4.95 -17.43
CA PRO A 199 7.68 6.29 -17.56
C PRO A 199 7.27 7.24 -16.42
N VAL A 200 6.03 7.16 -15.95
CA VAL A 200 5.54 7.98 -14.83
C VAL A 200 6.28 7.60 -13.53
N ALA A 201 6.44 6.31 -13.27
CA ALA A 201 7.19 5.81 -12.13
C ALA A 201 8.66 6.29 -12.19
N ALA A 202 9.31 6.14 -13.34
CA ALA A 202 10.70 6.54 -13.54
C ALA A 202 10.94 8.04 -13.28
N ARG A 203 9.99 8.90 -13.68
CA ARG A 203 10.09 10.35 -13.51
C ARG A 203 9.74 10.83 -12.10
N HIS A 204 8.78 10.21 -11.41
CA HIS A 204 8.21 10.77 -10.18
C HIS A 204 8.38 9.93 -8.92
N ALA A 205 8.56 8.62 -9.03
CA ALA A 205 8.63 7.75 -7.87
C ALA A 205 9.96 7.93 -7.13
N ASP A 206 9.90 7.94 -5.80
CA ASP A 206 11.04 7.74 -4.92
C ASP A 206 11.18 6.24 -4.59
N VAL A 207 10.04 5.54 -4.49
CA VAL A 207 9.95 4.08 -4.30
C VAL A 207 8.96 3.50 -5.31
N TYR A 208 9.41 2.59 -6.18
CA TYR A 208 8.51 1.80 -7.04
C TYR A 208 7.96 0.60 -6.27
N LEU A 209 6.64 0.50 -6.18
CA LEU A 209 5.93 -0.54 -5.44
C LEU A 209 5.39 -1.62 -6.39
N THR A 210 5.97 -2.81 -6.34
CA THR A 210 5.44 -4.01 -7.03
C THR A 210 4.63 -4.89 -6.08
N TRP A 211 3.87 -5.82 -6.64
CA TRP A 211 3.18 -6.85 -5.87
C TRP A 211 4.05 -8.11 -5.74
N GLY A 212 3.69 -8.95 -4.78
CA GLY A 212 4.33 -10.24 -4.54
C GLY A 212 4.16 -11.20 -5.71
N GLU A 213 5.23 -11.40 -6.47
CA GLU A 213 5.35 -12.39 -7.54
C GLU A 213 6.58 -13.26 -7.29
N PRO A 214 6.73 -14.39 -7.99
CA PRO A 214 7.94 -15.19 -7.90
C PRO A 214 9.20 -14.33 -8.09
N PRO A 215 10.29 -14.58 -7.33
CA PRO A 215 11.49 -13.73 -7.31
C PRO A 215 12.04 -13.34 -8.68
N ALA A 216 12.07 -14.27 -9.63
CA ALA A 216 12.50 -14.00 -11.00
C ALA A 216 11.66 -12.93 -11.71
N GLN A 217 10.33 -12.97 -11.55
CA GLN A 217 9.42 -11.97 -12.13
C GLN A 217 9.54 -10.61 -11.44
N VAL A 218 9.80 -10.61 -10.13
CA VAL A 218 10.09 -9.36 -9.39
C VAL A 218 11.38 -8.74 -9.91
N LYS A 219 12.43 -9.55 -10.14
CA LYS A 219 13.68 -9.10 -10.72
C LYS A 219 13.48 -8.45 -12.10
N GLU A 220 12.70 -9.05 -12.99
CA GLU A 220 12.39 -8.48 -14.31
C GLU A 220 11.80 -7.06 -14.20
N LYS A 221 10.87 -6.85 -13.26
CA LYS A 221 10.26 -5.53 -13.04
C LYS A 221 11.24 -4.52 -12.45
N ILE A 222 12.07 -4.95 -11.51
CA ILE A 222 13.12 -4.12 -10.93
C ILE A 222 14.07 -3.64 -12.04
N ASP A 223 14.56 -4.56 -12.88
CA ASP A 223 15.48 -4.23 -13.96
C ASP A 223 14.83 -3.28 -14.98
N TRP A 224 13.55 -3.52 -15.32
CA TRP A 224 12.79 -2.66 -16.24
C TRP A 224 12.67 -1.21 -15.73
N ILE A 225 12.19 -1.02 -14.50
CA ILE A 225 11.96 0.32 -13.93
C ILE A 225 13.29 1.00 -13.62
N ARG A 226 14.30 0.26 -13.16
CA ARG A 226 15.66 0.79 -12.96
C ARG A 226 16.23 1.35 -14.26
N GLY A 227 16.15 0.58 -15.35
CA GLY A 227 16.62 1.04 -16.65
C GLY A 227 15.86 2.26 -17.19
N LEU A 228 14.56 2.38 -16.89
CA LEU A 228 13.79 3.60 -17.20
C LEU A 228 14.26 4.80 -16.36
N ALA A 229 14.43 4.63 -15.06
CA ALA A 229 14.87 5.69 -14.16
C ALA A 229 16.30 6.19 -14.49
N GLU A 230 17.20 5.28 -14.86
CA GLU A 230 18.57 5.62 -15.30
C GLU A 230 18.57 6.51 -16.54
N ARG A 231 17.64 6.31 -17.49
CA ARG A 231 17.47 7.19 -18.66
C ARG A 231 16.99 8.59 -18.30
N GLU A 232 16.25 8.72 -17.20
CA GLU A 232 15.84 10.00 -16.63
C GLU A 232 16.92 10.61 -15.71
N GLY A 233 18.08 9.96 -15.57
CA GLY A 233 19.16 10.40 -14.67
C GLY A 233 18.80 10.28 -13.18
N ARG A 234 17.84 9.40 -12.83
CA ARG A 234 17.35 9.20 -11.45
C ARG A 234 17.68 7.81 -10.94
N THR A 235 17.76 7.70 -9.62
CA THR A 235 17.78 6.41 -8.90
C THR A 235 16.45 6.22 -8.19
N VAL A 236 15.92 5.00 -8.22
CA VAL A 236 14.65 4.65 -7.58
C VAL A 236 14.86 3.46 -6.65
N ARG A 237 14.20 3.47 -5.48
CA ARG A 237 14.16 2.32 -4.57
C ARG A 237 12.97 1.42 -4.91
N PHE A 238 12.99 0.20 -4.39
CA PHE A 238 11.95 -0.78 -4.68
C PHE A 238 11.25 -1.23 -3.41
N GLY A 239 9.92 -1.37 -3.51
CA GLY A 239 9.09 -1.96 -2.49
C GLY A 239 8.24 -3.09 -3.04
N ILE A 240 7.88 -4.03 -2.16
CA ILE A 240 6.99 -5.14 -2.49
C ILE A 240 5.81 -5.19 -1.53
N ARG A 241 4.63 -5.49 -2.07
CA ARG A 241 3.40 -5.70 -1.30
C ARG A 241 3.09 -7.20 -1.19
N LEU A 242 3.09 -7.72 0.04
CA LEU A 242 2.85 -9.14 0.35
C LEU A 242 1.96 -9.28 1.58
N HIS A 243 1.15 -10.33 1.66
CA HIS A 243 0.64 -10.80 2.95
C HIS A 243 1.70 -11.63 3.69
N ALA A 244 1.53 -11.80 4.99
CA ALA A 244 2.35 -12.71 5.78
C ALA A 244 1.45 -13.59 6.66
N ILE A 245 1.73 -14.89 6.65
CA ILE A 245 1.16 -15.88 7.56
C ILE A 245 2.36 -16.63 8.14
N SER A 246 2.90 -16.11 9.24
CA SER A 246 4.06 -16.69 9.92
C SER A 246 3.66 -17.30 11.25
N ARG A 247 4.17 -18.50 11.56
CA ARG A 247 3.97 -19.19 12.85
C ARG A 247 5.29 -19.76 13.36
N ASP A 248 5.27 -20.36 14.54
CA ASP A 248 6.45 -21.04 15.11
C ASP A 248 6.94 -22.19 14.21
N SER A 249 6.02 -22.85 13.49
CA SER A 249 6.36 -23.92 12.54
C SER A 249 5.71 -23.74 11.17
N SER A 250 6.39 -24.27 10.14
CA SER A 250 5.88 -24.32 8.76
C SER A 250 4.50 -24.98 8.69
N ALA A 251 4.34 -26.11 9.39
CA ALA A 251 3.09 -26.86 9.41
C ALA A 251 1.91 -26.08 9.99
N GLU A 252 2.14 -25.23 10.99
CA GLU A 252 1.11 -24.36 11.57
C GLU A 252 0.74 -23.21 10.64
N ALA A 253 1.73 -22.56 10.04
CA ALA A 253 1.49 -21.48 9.08
C ALA A 253 0.65 -21.96 7.89
N TRP A 254 1.00 -23.11 7.32
CA TRP A 254 0.23 -23.72 6.24
C TRP A 254 -1.15 -24.21 6.68
N ARG A 255 -1.32 -24.61 7.95
CA ARG A 255 -2.64 -24.94 8.51
C ARG A 255 -3.51 -23.69 8.60
N THR A 256 -2.94 -22.56 9.04
CA THR A 256 -3.65 -21.26 9.05
C THR A 256 -4.03 -20.83 7.64
N ALA A 257 -3.12 -20.92 6.66
CA ALA A 257 -3.42 -20.58 5.28
C ALA A 257 -4.57 -21.43 4.69
N ARG A 258 -4.59 -22.73 4.99
CA ARG A 258 -5.70 -23.63 4.60
C ARG A 258 -7.01 -23.27 5.30
N ALA A 259 -6.99 -22.99 6.59
CA ALA A 259 -8.21 -22.60 7.32
C ALA A 259 -8.87 -21.35 6.72
N LEU A 260 -8.07 -20.39 6.24
CA LEU A 260 -8.59 -19.21 5.52
C LEU A 260 -9.28 -19.56 4.19
N LEU A 261 -8.91 -20.67 3.54
CA LEU A 261 -9.60 -21.17 2.34
C LEU A 261 -10.84 -21.98 2.65
N ASP A 262 -10.83 -22.75 3.74
CA ASP A 262 -11.93 -23.64 4.11
C ASP A 262 -13.21 -22.86 4.40
N GLU A 263 -13.08 -21.60 4.82
CA GLU A 263 -14.20 -20.67 5.03
C GLU A 263 -14.76 -20.06 3.74
N LEU A 264 -14.06 -20.21 2.61
CA LEU A 264 -14.53 -19.75 1.32
C LEU A 264 -15.41 -20.84 0.68
N ASP A 265 -16.64 -20.50 0.29
CA ASP A 265 -17.44 -21.34 -0.60
C ASP A 265 -17.07 -21.08 -2.09
N ALA A 266 -17.47 -22.00 -2.96
CA ALA A 266 -17.14 -21.94 -4.39
C ALA A 266 -17.80 -20.76 -5.11
N ASP A 267 -19.01 -20.38 -4.71
CA ASP A 267 -19.78 -19.29 -5.34
C ASP A 267 -19.14 -17.93 -4.99
N THR A 268 -18.68 -17.76 -3.75
CA THR A 268 -17.91 -16.59 -3.30
C THR A 268 -16.62 -16.43 -4.10
N VAL A 269 -15.88 -17.52 -4.34
CA VAL A 269 -14.67 -17.49 -5.18
C VAL A 269 -15.03 -17.12 -6.61
N ALA A 270 -16.03 -17.77 -7.21
CA ALA A 270 -16.44 -17.50 -8.59
C ALA A 270 -16.86 -16.03 -8.79
N ALA A 271 -17.70 -15.49 -7.90
CA ALA A 271 -18.16 -14.11 -7.94
C ALA A 271 -17.00 -13.12 -7.79
N ALA A 272 -16.05 -13.38 -6.88
CA ALA A 272 -14.88 -12.54 -6.70
C ALA A 272 -13.96 -12.59 -7.93
N GLN A 273 -13.74 -13.77 -8.51
CA GLN A 273 -12.94 -13.93 -9.73
C GLN A 273 -13.56 -13.20 -10.92
N GLU A 274 -14.89 -13.26 -11.08
CA GLU A 274 -15.59 -12.49 -12.11
C GLU A 274 -15.40 -10.98 -11.91
N ALA A 275 -15.59 -10.48 -10.68
CA ALA A 275 -15.42 -9.07 -10.36
C ALA A 275 -13.98 -8.58 -10.60
N LEU A 276 -12.99 -9.35 -10.15
CA LEU A 276 -11.56 -9.03 -10.34
C LEU A 276 -11.14 -9.12 -11.80
N GLY A 277 -11.72 -10.04 -12.57
CA GLY A 277 -11.48 -10.18 -14.01
C GLY A 277 -11.93 -8.99 -14.85
N ARG A 278 -12.83 -8.15 -14.33
CA ARG A 278 -13.24 -6.87 -14.98
C ARG A 278 -12.24 -5.73 -14.78
N SER A 279 -11.18 -5.94 -13.99
CA SER A 279 -10.18 -4.90 -13.72
C SER A 279 -9.34 -4.56 -14.96
N GLU A 280 -9.11 -3.27 -15.19
CA GLU A 280 -8.21 -2.75 -16.24
C GLU A 280 -6.74 -2.71 -15.75
N SER A 281 -6.47 -3.12 -14.52
CA SER A 281 -5.13 -3.13 -13.94
C SER A 281 -4.33 -4.34 -14.45
N VAL A 282 -3.25 -4.08 -15.20
CA VAL A 282 -2.27 -5.10 -15.59
C VAL A 282 -1.71 -5.85 -14.38
N GLY A 283 -1.50 -5.15 -13.26
CA GLY A 283 -1.10 -5.81 -12.01
C GLY A 283 -2.13 -6.85 -11.57
N GLN A 284 -3.42 -6.49 -11.56
CA GLN A 284 -4.50 -7.39 -11.13
C GLN A 284 -4.60 -8.60 -12.04
N GLN A 285 -4.48 -8.41 -13.35
CA GLN A 285 -4.47 -9.49 -14.33
C GLN A 285 -3.30 -10.47 -14.07
N ARG A 286 -2.11 -9.96 -13.73
CA ARG A 286 -0.96 -10.79 -13.36
C ARG A 286 -1.23 -11.61 -12.09
N MET A 287 -1.87 -11.04 -11.07
CA MET A 287 -2.22 -11.81 -9.86
C MET A 287 -3.20 -12.94 -10.15
N LEU A 288 -4.23 -12.68 -10.98
CA LEU A 288 -5.21 -13.70 -11.37
C LEU A 288 -4.54 -14.84 -12.14
N ALA A 289 -3.57 -14.51 -13.01
CA ALA A 289 -2.81 -15.50 -13.76
C ALA A 289 -1.96 -16.43 -12.88
N LEU A 290 -1.62 -16.03 -11.64
CA LEU A 290 -0.81 -16.85 -10.73
C LEU A 290 -1.55 -18.11 -10.25
N HIS A 291 -2.88 -18.07 -10.15
CA HIS A 291 -3.67 -19.21 -9.68
C HIS A 291 -4.71 -19.69 -10.71
N GLY A 292 -4.97 -18.91 -11.77
CA GLY A 292 -5.87 -19.29 -12.86
C GLY A 292 -7.32 -19.54 -12.42
N GLY A 293 -7.74 -18.95 -11.30
CA GLY A 293 -9.04 -19.22 -10.66
C GLY A 293 -9.15 -20.56 -9.92
N SER A 294 -8.11 -21.40 -9.93
CA SER A 294 -8.12 -22.70 -9.26
C SER A 294 -7.72 -22.61 -7.78
N ARG A 295 -8.28 -23.51 -6.96
CA ARG A 295 -7.84 -23.76 -5.58
C ARG A 295 -6.65 -24.70 -5.49
N ASP A 296 -6.28 -25.34 -6.60
CA ASP A 296 -5.18 -26.27 -6.67
C ASP A 296 -3.87 -25.53 -6.93
N GLN A 297 -2.77 -26.01 -6.34
CA GLN A 297 -1.40 -25.49 -6.57
C GLN A 297 -1.24 -23.98 -6.31
N LEU A 298 -1.82 -23.51 -5.20
CA LEU A 298 -1.73 -22.11 -4.80
C LEU A 298 -0.35 -21.70 -4.28
N GLU A 299 0.56 -22.64 -3.99
CA GLU A 299 1.97 -22.33 -3.75
C GLU A 299 2.69 -22.17 -5.09
N ILE A 300 2.82 -20.91 -5.53
CA ILE A 300 3.32 -20.55 -6.87
C ILE A 300 4.85 -20.40 -6.93
N SER A 301 5.48 -20.38 -5.77
CA SER A 301 6.92 -20.34 -5.52
C SER A 301 7.12 -20.75 -4.05
N PRO A 302 8.29 -21.27 -3.62
CA PRO A 302 8.48 -21.73 -2.24
C PRO A 302 8.02 -20.70 -1.22
N ASN A 303 7.09 -21.10 -0.34
CA ASN A 303 6.49 -20.25 0.70
C ASN A 303 5.74 -19.01 0.16
N LEU A 304 5.47 -18.92 -1.13
CA LEU A 304 4.69 -17.84 -1.74
C LEU A 304 3.35 -18.40 -2.22
N TRP A 305 2.29 -18.00 -1.52
CA TRP A 305 0.97 -18.56 -1.68
C TRP A 305 -0.02 -17.56 -2.27
N ALA A 306 -0.65 -17.91 -3.39
CA ALA A 306 -1.60 -17.09 -4.14
C ALA A 306 -3.06 -17.24 -3.69
N GLY A 307 -3.35 -18.03 -2.65
CA GLY A 307 -4.73 -18.30 -2.22
C GLY A 307 -5.47 -17.08 -1.69
N VAL A 308 -4.76 -16.09 -1.16
CA VAL A 308 -5.36 -14.80 -0.79
C VAL A 308 -6.00 -14.10 -2.00
N GLY A 309 -5.39 -14.21 -3.19
CA GLY A 309 -5.85 -13.59 -4.42
C GLY A 309 -7.14 -14.18 -5.00
N LEU A 310 -7.62 -15.32 -4.47
CA LEU A 310 -8.87 -15.94 -4.91
C LEU A 310 -10.10 -15.05 -4.68
N VAL A 311 -10.09 -14.24 -3.62
CA VAL A 311 -11.19 -13.33 -3.30
C VAL A 311 -10.74 -11.88 -3.10
N ARG A 312 -9.43 -11.65 -2.95
CA ARG A 312 -8.88 -10.35 -2.60
C ARG A 312 -8.27 -9.66 -3.81
N GLY A 313 -8.77 -8.46 -4.13
CA GLY A 313 -8.09 -7.52 -5.03
C GLY A 313 -6.83 -6.89 -4.43
N GLY A 314 -5.86 -6.56 -5.28
CA GLY A 314 -4.57 -5.98 -4.91
C GLY A 314 -3.51 -7.04 -4.61
N ALA A 315 -2.97 -7.04 -3.38
CA ALA A 315 -1.96 -8.02 -2.95
C ALA A 315 -2.54 -9.45 -2.94
N GLY A 316 -2.32 -10.19 -4.02
CA GLY A 316 -2.88 -11.52 -4.24
C GLY A 316 -2.07 -12.67 -3.62
N THR A 317 -0.92 -12.37 -3.02
CA THR A 317 0.02 -13.38 -2.53
C THR A 317 0.42 -13.15 -1.07
N ALA A 318 0.76 -14.23 -0.38
CA ALA A 318 1.23 -14.25 1.00
C ALA A 318 2.53 -15.05 1.13
N LEU A 319 3.43 -14.59 1.99
CA LEU A 319 4.51 -15.42 2.51
C LEU A 319 3.94 -16.33 3.60
N VAL A 320 4.08 -17.66 3.44
CA VAL A 320 3.53 -18.67 4.36
C VAL A 320 4.63 -19.62 4.82
N GLY A 321 4.89 -19.67 6.12
CA GLY A 321 5.90 -20.56 6.70
C GLY A 321 6.19 -20.26 8.16
N SER A 322 7.18 -20.94 8.71
CA SER A 322 7.80 -20.58 9.98
C SER A 322 8.36 -19.16 9.93
N HIS A 323 8.59 -18.55 11.09
CA HIS A 323 9.22 -17.22 11.17
C HIS A 323 10.55 -17.15 10.40
N ALA A 324 11.37 -18.19 10.48
CA ALA A 324 12.63 -18.30 9.75
C ALA A 324 12.44 -18.42 8.23
N GLU A 325 11.52 -19.26 7.75
CA GLU A 325 11.23 -19.41 6.31
C GLU A 325 10.70 -18.10 5.71
N VAL A 326 9.85 -17.37 6.44
CA VAL A 326 9.36 -16.05 6.01
C VAL A 326 10.51 -15.03 5.97
N ALA A 327 11.41 -15.05 6.95
CA ALA A 327 12.62 -14.23 6.93
C ALA A 327 13.54 -14.57 5.74
N ASP A 328 13.69 -15.86 5.37
CA ASP A 328 14.45 -16.29 4.19
C ASP A 328 13.88 -15.69 2.90
N ARG A 329 12.55 -15.66 2.75
CA ARG A 329 11.91 -15.07 1.57
C ARG A 329 12.09 -13.55 1.53
N ILE A 330 12.02 -12.87 2.66
CA ILE A 330 12.29 -11.42 2.75
C ILE A 330 13.74 -11.13 2.37
N GLU A 331 14.69 -11.90 2.88
CA GLU A 331 16.11 -11.79 2.52
C GLU A 331 16.34 -12.03 1.02
N GLU A 332 15.67 -13.00 0.41
CA GLU A 332 15.74 -13.24 -1.03
C GLU A 332 15.26 -12.04 -1.85
N TYR A 333 14.08 -11.49 -1.54
CA TYR A 333 13.62 -10.27 -2.22
C TYR A 333 14.53 -9.07 -1.95
N HIS A 334 15.09 -8.97 -0.75
CA HIS A 334 16.05 -7.91 -0.42
C HIS A 334 17.32 -8.01 -1.26
N ALA A 335 17.84 -9.22 -1.48
CA ALA A 335 18.99 -9.46 -2.34
C ALA A 335 18.76 -9.05 -3.82
N LEU A 336 17.49 -8.98 -4.26
CA LEU A 336 17.12 -8.44 -5.58
C LEU A 336 17.09 -6.90 -5.63
N GLY A 337 17.22 -6.23 -4.47
CA GLY A 337 17.16 -4.77 -4.34
C GLY A 337 15.82 -4.23 -3.83
N VAL A 338 14.98 -5.07 -3.22
CA VAL A 338 13.76 -4.61 -2.53
C VAL A 338 14.11 -4.14 -1.12
N ASP A 339 13.87 -2.86 -0.83
CA ASP A 339 14.15 -2.27 0.48
C ASP A 339 12.89 -2.13 1.32
N HIS A 340 11.72 -1.98 0.70
CA HIS A 340 10.46 -1.72 1.39
C HIS A 340 9.52 -2.92 1.32
N PHE A 341 9.05 -3.43 2.47
CA PHE A 341 8.11 -4.54 2.54
C PHE A 341 6.80 -4.05 3.15
N ILE A 342 5.75 -3.97 2.34
CA ILE A 342 4.43 -3.58 2.78
C ILE A 342 3.65 -4.86 3.07
N LEU A 343 3.39 -5.10 4.34
CA LEU A 343 2.87 -6.36 4.85
C LEU A 343 1.44 -6.21 5.40
N SER A 344 0.75 -7.34 5.54
CA SER A 344 -0.56 -7.45 6.18
C SER A 344 -0.82 -8.88 6.60
N GLY A 345 -1.83 -9.08 7.45
CA GLY A 345 -2.37 -10.39 7.81
C GLY A 345 -3.79 -10.24 8.35
N TYR A 346 -4.47 -11.35 8.59
CA TYR A 346 -5.83 -11.40 9.13
C TYR A 346 -5.89 -12.13 10.48
N PRO A 347 -6.45 -11.50 11.53
CA PRO A 347 -6.76 -10.08 11.65
C PRO A 347 -5.48 -9.23 11.73
N HIS A 348 -5.56 -7.96 11.32
CA HIS A 348 -4.37 -7.10 11.15
C HIS A 348 -3.69 -6.74 12.47
N LEU A 349 -4.43 -6.70 13.59
CA LEU A 349 -3.84 -6.42 14.90
C LEU A 349 -2.98 -7.58 15.38
N GLU A 350 -3.54 -8.79 15.46
CA GLU A 350 -2.84 -9.99 15.93
C GLU A 350 -1.71 -10.41 15.00
N GLU A 351 -1.92 -10.36 13.68
CA GLU A 351 -0.86 -10.74 12.73
C GLU A 351 0.31 -9.74 12.73
N ALA A 352 0.10 -8.49 13.15
CA ALA A 352 1.21 -7.58 13.39
C ALA A 352 2.14 -8.14 14.48
N TYR A 353 1.58 -8.66 15.59
CA TYR A 353 2.36 -9.27 16.67
C TYR A 353 3.03 -10.57 16.23
N TRP A 354 2.33 -11.48 15.53
CA TRP A 354 2.95 -12.71 15.00
C TRP A 354 4.16 -12.40 14.12
N PHE A 355 4.06 -11.39 13.26
CA PHE A 355 5.16 -10.98 12.41
C PHE A 355 6.26 -10.25 13.21
N GLY A 356 5.88 -9.29 14.06
CA GLY A 356 6.80 -8.42 14.78
C GLY A 356 7.57 -9.08 15.94
N GLU A 357 7.00 -10.14 16.51
CA GLU A 357 7.63 -10.94 17.58
C GLU A 357 8.32 -12.19 17.04
N GLY A 358 7.94 -12.69 15.86
CA GLY A 358 8.54 -13.85 15.24
C GLY A 358 9.55 -13.52 14.13
N VAL A 359 9.11 -12.86 13.06
CA VAL A 359 9.94 -12.63 11.85
C VAL A 359 10.93 -11.49 12.04
N MET A 360 10.55 -10.39 12.70
CA MET A 360 11.46 -9.26 12.88
C MET A 360 12.73 -9.61 13.69
N PRO A 361 12.67 -10.41 14.77
CA PRO A 361 13.88 -10.87 15.45
C PRO A 361 14.80 -11.72 14.57
N GLU A 362 14.24 -12.58 13.71
CA GLU A 362 15.02 -13.36 12.73
C GLU A 362 15.77 -12.45 11.76
N LEU A 363 15.09 -11.43 11.22
CA LEU A 363 15.71 -10.43 10.34
C LEU A 363 16.78 -9.61 11.08
N ALA A 364 16.56 -9.28 12.35
CA ALA A 364 17.54 -8.56 13.17
C ALA A 364 18.78 -9.41 13.47
N ALA A 365 18.60 -10.70 13.76
CA ALA A 365 19.71 -11.64 13.96
C ALA A 365 20.59 -11.79 12.71
N ARG A 366 20.01 -11.59 11.52
CA ARG A 366 20.71 -11.57 10.23
C ARG A 366 21.32 -10.20 9.87
N GLY A 367 21.13 -9.18 10.71
CA GLY A 367 21.57 -7.81 10.44
C GLY A 367 20.78 -7.10 9.34
N LEU A 368 19.60 -7.63 8.97
CA LEU A 368 18.74 -7.07 7.94
C LEU A 368 17.71 -6.08 8.49
N PHE A 369 17.46 -6.08 9.80
CA PHE A 369 16.51 -5.17 10.43
C PHE A 369 17.07 -4.58 11.72
N GLU A 370 16.86 -3.29 11.92
CA GLU A 370 17.18 -2.61 13.16
C GLU A 370 15.89 -2.00 13.71
N ARG A 371 15.52 -2.39 14.94
CA ARG A 371 14.37 -1.77 15.60
C ARG A 371 14.69 -0.29 15.86
N PRO A 372 13.79 0.64 15.51
CA PRO A 372 13.99 2.04 15.84
C PRO A 372 14.24 2.20 17.34
N GLY A 373 15.35 2.86 17.71
CA GLY A 373 15.66 3.14 19.10
C GLY A 373 14.54 3.97 19.77
N LYS A 374 14.42 3.89 21.10
CA LYS A 374 13.44 4.68 21.89
C LYS A 374 13.66 6.22 21.83
N GLY A 375 14.62 6.71 21.04
CA GLY A 375 14.97 8.12 20.91
C GLY A 375 14.11 8.83 19.85
N GLY A 376 13.45 9.92 20.27
CA GLY A 376 12.44 10.65 19.50
C GLY A 376 12.93 11.19 18.15
N VAL A 377 11.97 11.30 17.22
CA VAL A 377 12.14 12.01 15.95
C VAL A 377 12.57 13.44 16.28
N GLY A 378 13.70 13.89 15.72
CA GLY A 378 14.09 15.30 15.72
C GLY A 378 12.96 16.11 15.09
N GLY A 379 12.15 16.75 15.94
CA GLY A 379 11.00 17.51 15.49
C GLY A 379 11.44 18.66 14.61
N ALA A 380 10.83 18.78 13.42
CA ALA A 380 10.88 20.01 12.65
C ALA A 380 10.47 21.19 13.56
N PRO A 381 11.22 22.30 13.56
CA PRO A 381 10.93 23.42 14.43
C PRO A 381 9.54 23.98 14.12
N LEU A 382 8.73 24.16 15.16
CA LEU A 382 7.52 25.00 15.10
C LEU A 382 7.98 26.43 14.82
N LEU A 383 7.96 26.84 13.55
CA LEU A 383 8.07 28.26 13.21
C LEU A 383 6.78 28.95 13.63
N VAL A 384 6.84 29.61 14.79
CA VAL A 384 5.85 30.62 15.20
C VAL A 384 5.96 31.76 14.20
N ALA A 385 4.90 32.01 13.43
CA ALA A 385 4.84 33.15 12.54
C ALA A 385 4.96 34.45 13.37
N GLY A 386 6.11 35.09 13.30
CA GLY A 386 6.29 36.46 13.76
C GLY A 386 5.50 37.38 12.84
N GLY A 387 4.42 37.96 13.37
CA GLY A 387 3.58 38.88 12.61
C GLY A 387 4.33 40.13 12.15
N ARG A 388 4.05 40.55 10.93
CA ARG A 388 3.80 41.95 10.55
C ARG A 388 2.74 41.99 9.47
#